data_AF-A0AAW6Y5Q1-F1
#
_entry.id   AF-A0AAW6Y5Q1-F1
#
_cell.length_a   1.000
_cell.length_b   1.000
_cell.length_c   1.000
_cell.angle_alpha   90.00
_cell.angle_beta   90.00
_cell.angle_gamma   90.00
#
_symmetry.space_group_name_H-M   'P 1'
#
loop_
_entity.id
_entity.type
_entity.pdbx_description
1 polymer ?
#
loop_
_entity_poly.entity_id
_entity_poly.type
_entity_poly.pdbx_seq_one_letter_code
_entity_poly.pdbx_strand_id
1 'polypeptide(L)'
;ALAAARTTETKNVAVIGTKATVNSHSYLKEIQYRDPKIQVSEFAQPKLAPLAEEDPAEEIKQAVVSESLAPLKKADYDTLV
;
A
#
# COMPACT_ATOMS: atom_id res chain seq x y z
N ALA A 1 -3.99 9.71 -1.51
CA ALA A 1 -3.40 10.24 -2.76
C ALA A 1 -2.77 11.62 -2.59
N LEU A 2 -3.52 12.69 -2.27
CA LEU A 2 -2.97 14.05 -2.15
C LEU A 2 -1.82 14.16 -1.14
N ALA A 3 -1.99 13.61 0.06
CA ALA A 3 -0.94 13.62 1.08
C ALA A 3 0.32 12.91 0.58
N ALA A 4 0.20 11.67 0.10
CA ALA A 4 1.32 10.92 -0.44
C ALA A 4 2.08 11.65 -1.56
N ALA A 5 1.35 12.28 -2.50
CA ALA A 5 1.95 13.06 -3.57
C ALA A 5 2.72 14.31 -3.09
N ARG A 6 2.39 14.84 -1.90
CA ARG A 6 3.08 15.97 -1.28
C ARG A 6 4.19 15.55 -0.32
N THR A 7 4.12 14.34 0.23
CA THR A 7 5.02 13.84 1.27
C THR A 7 6.24 13.11 0.71
N THR A 8 6.10 12.40 -0.41
CA THR A 8 7.24 11.68 -1.01
C THR A 8 8.35 12.64 -1.43
N GLU A 9 9.59 12.31 -1.04
CA GLU A 9 10.80 13.06 -1.38
C GLU A 9 11.50 12.43 -2.59
N THR A 10 11.45 11.10 -2.68
CA THR A 10 12.06 10.26 -3.72
C THR A 10 11.15 10.03 -4.93
N LYS A 11 9.88 10.46 -4.86
CA LYS A 11 8.84 10.20 -5.85
C LYS A 11 8.51 8.71 -6.04
N ASN A 12 8.79 7.90 -5.02
CA ASN A 12 8.46 6.48 -5.01
C ASN A 12 7.42 6.21 -3.92
N VAL A 13 6.21 5.86 -4.34
CA VAL A 13 5.07 5.62 -3.43
C VAL A 13 4.60 4.18 -3.57
N ALA A 14 4.44 3.48 -2.45
CA ALA A 14 3.77 2.19 -2.39
C ALA A 14 2.31 2.39 -1.95
N VAL A 15 1.40 1.62 -2.53
CA VAL A 15 -0.02 1.59 -2.15
C VAL A 15 -0.41 0.15 -1.84
N ILE A 16 -0.99 -0.07 -0.66
CA ILE A 16 -1.62 -1.34 -0.29
C ILE A 16 -3.14 -1.19 -0.23
N GLY A 17 -3.85 -2.29 -0.44
CA GLY A 17 -5.31 -2.27 -0.31
C GLY A 17 -5.98 -3.56 -0.73
N THR A 18 -7.31 -3.50 -0.86
CA THR A 18 -8.08 -4.63 -1.35
C THR A 18 -7.75 -4.93 -2.82
N LYS A 19 -8.08 -6.15 -3.28
CA LYS A 19 -7.97 -6.51 -4.69
C LYS A 19 -8.76 -5.54 -5.58
N ALA A 20 -9.95 -5.12 -5.15
CA ALA A 20 -10.77 -4.18 -5.91
C ALA A 20 -10.08 -2.82 -6.06
N THR A 21 -9.51 -2.29 -4.97
CA THR A 21 -8.76 -1.03 -4.98
C THR A 21 -7.57 -1.09 -5.93
N VAL A 22 -6.72 -2.11 -5.79
CA VAL A 22 -5.52 -2.27 -6.63
C VAL A 22 -5.88 -2.48 -8.10
N ASN A 23 -6.87 -3.31 -8.41
CA ASN A 23 -7.29 -3.58 -9.79
C ASN A 23 -7.93 -2.36 -10.48
N SER A 24 -8.51 -1.43 -9.70
CA SER A 24 -9.07 -0.19 -10.27
C SER A 24 -8.00 0.84 -10.66
N HIS A 25 -6.79 0.70 -10.11
CA HIS A 25 -5.69 1.66 -10.20
C HIS A 25 -6.09 3.08 -9.75
N SER A 26 -7.10 3.22 -8.88
CA SER A 26 -7.61 4.52 -8.48
C SER A 26 -6.55 5.39 -7.79
N TYR A 27 -5.72 4.80 -6.92
CA TYR A 27 -4.64 5.56 -6.26
C TYR A 27 -3.50 5.89 -7.22
N LEU A 28 -3.06 4.94 -8.04
CA LEU A 28 -2.06 5.19 -9.08
C LEU A 28 -2.47 6.36 -9.98
N LYS A 29 -3.67 6.32 -10.55
CA LYS A 29 -4.19 7.38 -11.44
C LYS A 29 -4.22 8.73 -10.74
N GLU A 30 -4.71 8.76 -9.51
CA GLU A 30 -4.94 9.99 -8.75
C GLU A 30 -3.64 10.61 -8.20
N ILE A 31 -2.64 9.78 -7.89
CA ILE A 31 -1.29 10.23 -7.52
C ILE A 31 -0.55 10.75 -8.77
N GLN A 32 -0.55 10.01 -9.87
CA GLN A 32 0.09 10.42 -11.11
C GLN A 32 -0.58 11.64 -11.77
N TYR A 33 -1.90 11.81 -11.61
CA TYR A 33 -2.59 13.03 -12.02
C TYR A 33 -2.03 14.27 -11.30
N ARG A 34 -1.61 14.15 -10.03
CA ARG A 34 -1.03 15.25 -9.26
C ARG A 34 0.43 15.51 -9.59
N ASP A 35 1.22 14.44 -9.74
CA ASP A 35 2.60 14.53 -10.19
C ASP A 35 2.92 13.30 -11.06
N PRO A 36 2.99 13.46 -12.39
CA PRO A 36 3.26 12.37 -13.32
C PRO A 36 4.64 11.74 -13.16
N LYS A 37 5.56 12.38 -12.41
CA LYS A 37 6.90 11.84 -12.15
C LYS A 37 6.91 10.85 -10.97
N ILE A 38 5.82 10.72 -10.22
CA ILE A 38 5.73 9.77 -9.11
C ILE A 38 5.53 8.36 -9.65
N GLN A 39 6.44 7.46 -9.26
CA GLN A 39 6.32 6.03 -9.49
C GLN A 39 5.45 5.44 -8.38
N VAL A 40 4.42 4.70 -8.78
CA VAL A 40 3.48 4.08 -7.85
C VAL A 40 3.56 2.56 -8.01
N SER A 41 3.86 1.86 -6.91
CA SER A 41 3.81 0.41 -6.83
C SER A 41 2.58 -0.02 -6.02
N GLU A 42 1.71 -0.84 -6.60
CA GLU A 42 0.46 -1.28 -5.95
C GLU A 42 0.53 -2.75 -5.55
N PHE A 43 0.17 -3.06 -4.29
CA PHE A 43 0.21 -4.41 -3.73
C PHE A 43 -1.14 -4.77 -3.11
N ALA A 44 -1.81 -5.78 -3.64
CA ALA A 44 -3.08 -6.24 -3.06
C ALA A 44 -2.81 -7.03 -1.77
N GLN A 45 -3.40 -6.59 -0.67
CA GLN A 45 -3.27 -7.19 0.67
C GLN A 45 -4.64 -7.64 1.21
N PRO A 46 -5.28 -8.65 0.59
CA PRO A 46 -6.65 -9.05 0.91
C PRO A 46 -6.82 -9.63 2.33
N LYS A 47 -5.73 -10.07 2.98
CA LYS A 47 -5.77 -10.64 4.33
C LYS A 47 -5.88 -9.58 5.44
N LEU A 48 -5.50 -8.33 5.16
CA LEU A 48 -5.42 -7.29 6.20
C LEU A 48 -6.78 -6.76 6.66
N ALA A 49 -7.77 -6.68 5.76
CA ALA A 49 -9.11 -6.27 6.14
C ALA A 49 -9.80 -7.30 7.06
N PRO A 50 -9.86 -8.60 6.71
CA PRO A 50 -10.34 -9.63 7.64
C PRO A 50 -9.58 -9.66 8.96
N LEU A 51 -8.25 -9.49 8.92
CA LEU A 51 -7.43 -9.47 10.13
C LEU A 51 -7.85 -8.36 11.11
N ALA A 52 -8.17 -7.17 10.58
CA ALA A 52 -8.62 -6.03 11.39
C ALA A 52 -10.06 -6.21 11.91
N GLU A 53 -10.90 -6.96 11.19
CA GLU A 53 -12.29 -7.25 11.57
C GLU A 53 -12.38 -8.35 12.64
N GLU A 54 -11.56 -9.39 12.51
CA GLU A 54 -11.57 -10.56 13.41
C GLU A 54 -10.79 -10.31 14.72
N ASP A 55 -9.85 -9.36 14.71
CA ASP A 55 -8.96 -8.99 15.83
C ASP A 55 -8.43 -10.20 16.64
N PRO A 56 -7.68 -11.12 15.99
CA PRO A 56 -7.16 -12.30 16.67
C PRO A 56 -6.02 -11.93 17.65
N ALA A 57 -5.49 -12.94 18.33
CA ALA A 57 -4.32 -12.79 19.20
C ALA A 57 -3.14 -12.09 18.49
N GLU A 58 -2.34 -11.37 19.27
CA GLU A 58 -1.25 -10.53 18.78
C GLU A 58 -0.22 -11.30 17.94
N GLU A 59 0.07 -12.55 18.31
CA GLU A 59 1.00 -13.41 17.58
C GLU A 59 0.51 -13.72 16.16
N ILE A 60 -0.81 -13.89 15.99
CA ILE A 60 -1.44 -14.11 14.69
C ILE A 60 -1.41 -12.83 13.87
N LYS A 61 -1.73 -11.68 14.49
CA LYS A 61 -1.65 -10.36 13.84
C LYS A 61 -0.25 -10.11 13.27
N GLN A 62 0.79 -10.31 14.08
CA GLN A 62 2.17 -10.10 13.65
C GLN A 62 2.58 -11.04 12.52
N ALA A 63 2.20 -12.31 12.58
CA ALA A 63 2.49 -13.29 11.53
C ALA A 63 1.83 -12.89 10.19
N VAL A 64 0.53 -12.56 10.21
CA VAL A 64 -0.21 -12.21 8.99
C VAL A 64 0.28 -10.90 8.39
N VAL A 65 0.56 -9.87 9.21
CA VAL A 65 1.11 -8.60 8.72
C VAL A 65 2.52 -8.80 8.14
N SER A 66 3.36 -9.59 8.80
CA SER A 66 4.72 -9.88 8.32
C SER A 66 4.72 -10.61 6.98
N GLU A 67 3.84 -11.60 6.81
CA GLU A 67 3.65 -12.31 5.54
C GLU A 67 3.12 -11.37 4.44
N SER A 68 2.07 -10.60 4.75
CA SER A 68 1.41 -9.70 3.81
C SER A 68 2.35 -8.62 3.28
N LEU A 69 3.16 -8.01 4.17
CA LEU A 69 4.07 -6.92 3.82
C LEU A 69 5.45 -7.40 3.33
N ALA A 70 5.71 -8.72 3.29
CA ALA A 70 6.98 -9.26 2.80
C ALA A 70 7.37 -8.77 1.39
N PRO A 71 6.45 -8.61 0.41
CA PRO A 71 6.78 -8.08 -0.91
C PRO A 71 7.28 -6.63 -0.88
N LEU A 72 6.80 -5.81 0.07
CA LEU A 72 7.18 -4.40 0.19
C LEU A 72 8.65 -4.25 0.59
N LYS A 73 9.25 -5.22 1.29
CA LYS A 73 10.67 -5.17 1.70
C LYS A 73 11.66 -5.09 0.53
N LYS A 74 11.23 -5.45 -0.68
CA LYS A 74 12.04 -5.38 -1.91
C LYS A 74 11.66 -4.21 -2.81
N ALA A 75 10.60 -3.49 -2.46
CA ALA A 75 10.16 -2.33 -3.21
C ALA A 75 10.94 -1.09 -2.74
N ASP A 76 11.28 -0.22 -3.68
CA ASP A 76 11.85 1.09 -3.36
C ASP A 76 10.70 2.09 -3.21
N TYR A 77 10.52 2.62 -2.00
CA TYR A 77 9.52 3.66 -1.67
C TYR A 77 9.90 4.37 -0.37
N ASP A 78 9.52 5.64 -0.25
CA ASP A 78 9.63 6.40 1.01
C ASP A 78 8.27 6.67 1.67
N THR A 79 7.18 6.45 0.92
CA THR A 79 5.82 6.74 1.33
C THR A 79 4.93 5.54 1.07
N LEU A 80 4.18 5.12 2.08
CA LEU A 80 3.20 4.03 2.01
C LEU A 80 1.80 4.58 2.24
N VAL A 81 0.85 4.15 1.41
CA VAL A 81 -0.58 4.45 1.50
C VAL A 81 -1.37 3.18 1.77
#